data_AF-A0A927JM63-F1
#
_entry.id   AF-A0A927JM63-F1
#
_cell.length_a   1.000
_cell.length_b   1.000
_cell.length_c   1.000
_cell.angle_alpha   90.00
_cell.angle_beta   90.00
_cell.angle_gamma   90.00
#
_symmetry.space_group_name_H-M   'P 1'
#
loop_
_entity.id
_entity.type
_entity.pdbx_description
1 polymer ?
#
loop_
_entity_poly.entity_id
_entity_poly.type
_entity_poly.pdbx_seq_one_letter_code
_entity_poly.pdbx_strand_id
1 'polypeptide(L)'
;MSDDAPNWNWVMPTEPFDPEVPWGQHLTSVPNLGGWLVHDEAEHFPGDLRGYFWFERLKMGAVQNAREHLDLLLAVLDTLHTTGAELVHATAARNVIGYEGYWQHYMCWLSSQRLCTYVLHPLHKVRLTDEGRAVRLMLRLTSTLHSDVAPRLGTLDRRDVPVLGILDGTPR
;
A
#
# COMPACT_ATOMS: atom_id res chain seq x y z
N MET A 1 -7.12 -8.45 36.18
CA MET A 1 -6.86 -7.16 35.50
C MET A 1 -5.53 -7.32 34.80
N SER A 2 -5.55 -7.57 33.50
CA SER A 2 -4.34 -7.65 32.67
C SER A 2 -4.35 -6.43 31.75
N ASP A 3 -3.37 -5.55 31.95
CA ASP A 3 -3.09 -4.37 31.12
C ASP A 3 -2.41 -4.82 29.81
N ASP A 4 -3.14 -5.53 28.96
CA ASP A 4 -2.66 -5.86 27.61
C ASP A 4 -3.12 -4.77 26.64
N ALA A 5 -2.47 -3.60 26.74
CA ALA A 5 -2.50 -2.65 25.64
C ALA A 5 -1.85 -3.33 24.42
N PRO A 6 -2.52 -3.39 23.24
CA PRO A 6 -1.97 -4.09 22.08
C PRO A 6 -0.62 -3.48 21.70
N ASN A 7 0.42 -4.32 21.71
CA ASN A 7 1.77 -3.97 21.28
C ASN A 7 1.79 -3.87 19.76
N TRP A 8 1.60 -2.66 19.23
CA TRP A 8 1.57 -2.33 17.80
C TRP A 8 2.90 -2.56 17.04
N ASN A 9 3.91 -3.16 17.67
CA ASN A 9 5.25 -3.40 17.09
C ASN A 9 5.37 -4.67 16.21
N TRP A 10 4.28 -5.32 15.83
CA TRP A 10 4.32 -6.55 15.02
C TRP A 10 4.16 -6.34 13.51
N VAL A 11 4.31 -5.11 13.01
CA VAL A 11 4.75 -4.94 11.62
C VAL A 11 6.27 -5.12 11.64
N MET A 12 6.72 -6.37 11.43
CA MET A 12 8.13 -6.67 11.24
C MET A 12 8.70 -5.69 10.22
N PRO A 13 9.86 -5.04 10.48
CA PRO A 13 10.54 -4.29 9.45
C PRO A 13 10.73 -5.24 8.27
N THR A 14 10.19 -4.87 7.12
CA THR A 14 10.53 -5.49 5.84
C THR A 14 12.04 -5.67 5.82
N GLU A 15 12.53 -6.86 5.45
CA GLU A 15 13.95 -7.08 5.18
C GLU A 15 14.51 -5.86 4.44
N PRO A 16 15.72 -5.38 4.77
CA PRO A 16 16.19 -4.09 4.35
C PRO A 16 16.29 -4.03 2.83
N PHE A 17 15.19 -3.62 2.21
CA PHE A 17 15.09 -3.27 0.82
C PHE A 17 16.14 -2.21 0.54
N ASP A 18 16.95 -2.44 -0.49
CA ASP A 18 17.96 -1.49 -0.93
C ASP A 18 17.25 -0.21 -1.39
N PRO A 19 17.34 0.90 -0.62
CA PRO A 19 16.63 2.12 -0.96
C PRO A 19 17.17 2.80 -2.24
N GLU A 20 18.33 2.36 -2.73
CA GLU A 20 18.96 2.90 -3.95
C GLU A 20 18.36 2.32 -5.23
N VAL A 21 17.59 1.23 -5.14
CA VAL A 21 16.98 0.54 -6.29
C VAL A 21 15.47 0.64 -6.19
N PRO A 22 14.76 1.27 -7.14
CA PRO A 22 13.30 1.31 -7.13
C PRO A 22 12.67 -0.08 -7.18
N TRP A 23 11.58 -0.28 -6.44
CA TRP A 23 10.94 -1.58 -6.33
C TRP A 23 10.47 -2.12 -7.68
N GLY A 24 10.70 -3.41 -7.87
CA GLY A 24 10.32 -4.13 -9.07
C GLY A 24 11.29 -3.99 -10.24
N GLN A 25 12.44 -3.32 -10.08
CA GLN A 25 13.44 -3.19 -11.16
C GLN A 25 13.99 -4.54 -11.65
N HIS A 26 14.09 -5.54 -10.77
CA HIS A 26 14.53 -6.90 -11.10
C HIS A 26 13.35 -7.84 -11.43
N LEU A 27 12.10 -7.39 -11.24
CA LEU A 27 10.94 -8.24 -11.41
C LEU A 27 10.51 -8.32 -12.88
N THR A 28 10.30 -9.54 -13.36
CA THR A 28 9.74 -9.78 -14.70
C THR A 28 8.47 -10.59 -14.58
N SER A 29 7.40 -10.17 -15.26
CA SER A 29 6.15 -10.96 -15.31
C SER A 29 6.01 -11.62 -16.68
N VAL A 30 5.88 -12.94 -16.69
CA VAL A 30 5.70 -13.73 -17.92
C VAL A 30 4.38 -14.51 -17.89
N PRO A 31 3.71 -14.68 -19.04
CA PRO A 31 2.57 -15.58 -19.16
C PRO A 31 3.00 -17.04 -18.93
N ASN A 32 2.21 -17.80 -18.17
CA ASN A 32 2.39 -19.24 -17.93
C ASN A 32 1.05 -19.98 -18.15
N LEU A 33 1.09 -21.30 -18.34
CA LEU A 33 -0.08 -22.15 -18.64
C LEU A 33 -1.23 -22.07 -17.60
N GLY A 34 -0.97 -21.50 -16.42
CA GLY A 34 -1.96 -21.27 -15.35
C GLY A 34 -2.19 -19.80 -14.95
N GLY A 35 -1.69 -18.82 -15.72
CA GLY A 35 -1.84 -17.40 -15.42
C GLY A 35 -0.55 -16.60 -15.62
N TRP A 36 -0.19 -15.79 -14.64
CA TRP A 36 1.06 -15.01 -14.63
C TRP A 36 2.07 -15.63 -13.67
N LEU A 37 3.34 -15.48 -14.00
CA LEU A 37 4.47 -15.85 -13.15
C LEU A 37 5.35 -14.61 -12.97
N VAL A 38 5.70 -14.29 -11.73
CA VAL A 38 6.64 -13.23 -11.39
C VAL A 38 8.00 -13.87 -11.10
N HIS A 39 9.01 -13.43 -11.84
CA HIS A 39 10.40 -13.80 -11.63
C HIS A 39 11.07 -12.76 -10.74
N ASP A 40 11.62 -13.21 -9.63
CA ASP A 40 12.47 -12.43 -8.73
C ASP A 40 13.83 -13.14 -8.66
N GLU A 41 14.79 -12.64 -9.43
CA GLU A 41 16.12 -13.26 -9.60
C GLU A 41 16.05 -14.75 -9.97
N ALA A 42 16.21 -15.65 -8.98
CA ALA A 42 16.19 -17.11 -9.14
C ALA A 42 14.84 -17.75 -8.78
N GLU A 43 13.94 -17.01 -8.14
CA GLU A 43 12.68 -17.50 -7.62
C GLU A 43 11.50 -17.17 -8.54
N HIS A 44 10.50 -18.05 -8.50
CA HIS A 44 9.33 -18.01 -9.37
C HIS A 44 8.07 -18.03 -8.52
N PHE A 45 7.30 -16.95 -8.60
CA PHE A 45 6.09 -16.79 -7.81
C PHE A 45 4.85 -16.88 -8.70
N PRO A 46 3.90 -17.79 -8.40
CA PRO A 46 2.63 -17.84 -9.09
C PRO A 46 1.80 -16.59 -8.76
N GLY A 47 1.23 -15.95 -9.78
CA GLY A 47 0.37 -14.78 -9.61
C GLY A 47 0.80 -13.58 -10.47
N ASP A 48 0.07 -12.48 -10.30
CA ASP A 48 0.40 -11.21 -10.96
C ASP A 48 1.32 -10.34 -10.08
N LEU A 49 1.92 -9.32 -10.71
CA LEU A 49 2.85 -8.41 -10.05
C LEU A 49 2.21 -7.65 -8.87
N ARG A 50 0.89 -7.42 -8.92
CA ARG A 50 0.13 -6.75 -7.85
C ARG A 50 -0.01 -7.64 -6.63
N GLY A 51 -0.35 -8.90 -6.83
CA GLY A 51 -0.37 -9.92 -5.80
C GLY A 51 1.01 -10.04 -5.16
N TYR A 52 2.06 -10.21 -5.97
CA TYR A 52 3.43 -10.29 -5.46
C TYR A 52 3.80 -9.07 -4.59
N PHE A 53 3.51 -7.87 -5.06
CA PHE A 53 3.71 -6.64 -4.28
C PHE A 53 2.95 -6.66 -2.94
N TRP A 54 1.69 -7.08 -2.93
CA TRP A 54 0.88 -7.15 -1.72
C TRP A 54 1.39 -8.16 -0.70
N PHE A 55 1.66 -9.39 -1.15
CA PHE A 55 2.05 -10.50 -0.29
C PHE A 55 3.50 -10.37 0.17
N GLU A 56 4.43 -10.07 -0.74
CA GLU A 56 5.85 -10.11 -0.43
C GLU A 56 6.42 -8.75 -0.05
N ARG A 57 6.11 -7.69 -0.79
CA ARG A 57 6.72 -6.37 -0.52
C ARG A 57 6.05 -5.63 0.62
N LEU A 58 4.72 -5.68 0.70
CA LEU A 58 3.96 -5.03 1.78
C LEU A 58 3.73 -5.95 2.98
N LYS A 59 3.99 -7.26 2.84
CA LYS A 59 3.71 -8.30 3.86
C LYS A 59 2.26 -8.26 4.35
N MET A 60 1.32 -7.95 3.46
CA MET A 60 -0.12 -7.78 3.74
C MET A 60 -0.94 -9.05 3.47
N GLY A 61 -0.30 -10.23 3.46
CA GLY A 61 -0.98 -11.48 3.07
C GLY A 61 -2.17 -11.89 3.96
N ALA A 62 -2.23 -11.39 5.20
CA ALA A 62 -3.36 -11.61 6.10
C ALA A 62 -4.55 -10.67 5.85
N VAL A 63 -4.35 -9.59 5.08
CA VAL A 63 -5.38 -8.60 4.78
C VAL A 63 -6.14 -9.02 3.52
N GLN A 64 -7.46 -9.17 3.66
CA GLN A 64 -8.36 -9.52 2.57
C GLN A 64 -8.52 -8.35 1.59
N ASN A 65 -9.15 -8.57 0.43
CA ASN A 65 -9.47 -7.52 -0.54
C ASN A 65 -8.22 -6.77 -1.05
N ALA A 66 -7.15 -7.52 -1.32
CA ALA A 66 -5.86 -6.99 -1.77
C ALA A 66 -5.99 -6.04 -2.96
N ARG A 67 -6.89 -6.35 -3.91
CA ARG A 67 -7.06 -5.54 -5.13
C ARG A 67 -7.61 -4.16 -4.81
N GLU A 68 -8.65 -4.09 -3.99
CA GLU A 68 -9.30 -2.86 -3.56
C GLU A 68 -8.32 -1.98 -2.76
N HIS A 69 -7.51 -2.59 -1.89
CA HIS A 69 -6.49 -1.86 -1.14
C HIS A 69 -5.36 -1.33 -2.03
N LEU A 70 -4.96 -2.08 -3.05
CA LEU A 70 -3.98 -1.62 -4.03
C LEU A 70 -4.52 -0.51 -4.94
N ASP A 71 -5.81 -0.53 -5.26
CA ASP A 71 -6.47 0.56 -6.00
C ASP A 71 -6.60 1.82 -5.13
N LEU A 72 -6.92 1.68 -3.85
CA LEU A 72 -6.87 2.77 -2.88
C LEU A 72 -5.45 3.36 -2.79
N LEU A 73 -4.43 2.50 -2.67
CA LEU A 73 -3.04 2.93 -2.65
C LEU A 73 -2.69 3.71 -3.90
N LEU A 74 -3.06 3.20 -5.08
CA LEU A 74 -2.86 3.91 -6.35
C LEU A 74 -3.52 5.29 -6.34
N ALA A 75 -4.79 5.39 -5.94
CA ALA A 75 -5.51 6.66 -5.91
C ALA A 75 -4.90 7.68 -4.94
N VAL A 76 -4.41 7.22 -3.79
CA VAL A 76 -3.69 8.07 -2.83
C VAL A 76 -2.36 8.53 -3.41
N LEU A 77 -1.57 7.63 -4.00
CA LEU A 77 -0.30 7.97 -4.63
C LEU A 77 -0.49 8.93 -5.82
N ASP A 78 -1.55 8.76 -6.60
CA ASP A 78 -1.93 9.68 -7.67
C ASP A 78 -2.26 11.08 -7.15
N THR A 79 -2.98 11.16 -6.03
CA THR A 79 -3.35 12.42 -5.39
C THR A 79 -2.14 13.15 -4.80
N LEU A 80 -1.14 12.40 -4.32
CA LEU A 80 0.10 12.94 -3.75
C LEU A 80 1.19 13.17 -4.81
N HIS A 81 1.00 12.70 -6.03
CA HIS A 81 1.98 12.84 -7.10
C HIS A 81 1.95 14.24 -7.69
N THR A 82 3.12 14.88 -7.68
CA THR A 82 3.42 16.08 -8.47
C THR A 82 4.55 15.76 -9.44
N THR A 83 4.61 16.48 -10.56
CA THR A 83 5.66 16.34 -11.58
C THR A 83 6.99 16.98 -11.16
N GLY A 84 7.08 17.61 -9.99
CA GLY A 84 8.26 18.32 -9.50
C GLY A 84 8.67 17.93 -8.07
N ALA A 85 9.61 18.69 -7.49
CA ALA A 85 10.09 18.50 -6.12
C ALA A 85 9.13 19.06 -5.04
N GLU A 86 7.93 19.47 -5.43
CA GLU A 86 6.97 20.15 -4.57
C GLU A 86 6.37 19.19 -3.54
N LEU A 87 6.26 19.69 -2.30
CA LEU A 87 5.56 18.99 -1.24
C LEU A 87 4.06 19.24 -1.33
N VAL A 88 3.28 18.17 -1.27
CA VAL A 88 1.82 18.17 -1.23
C VAL A 88 1.34 18.11 0.21
N HIS A 89 0.25 18.81 0.52
CA HIS A 89 -0.39 18.65 1.82
C HIS A 89 -0.96 17.25 1.97
N ALA A 90 -0.61 16.54 3.05
CA ALA A 90 -1.06 15.17 3.32
C ALA A 90 -2.59 15.06 3.42
N THR A 91 -3.27 16.16 3.75
CA THR A 91 -4.74 16.25 3.76
C THR A 91 -5.36 16.02 2.37
N ALA A 92 -4.60 16.08 1.27
CA ALA A 92 -5.10 15.68 -0.04
C ALA A 92 -5.54 14.20 -0.06
N ALA A 93 -4.84 13.32 0.66
CA ALA A 93 -5.20 11.91 0.79
C ALA A 93 -6.54 11.69 1.51
N ARG A 94 -6.95 12.64 2.38
CA ARG A 94 -8.24 12.59 3.09
C ARG A 94 -9.42 12.56 2.12
N ASN A 95 -9.32 13.25 0.99
CA ASN A 95 -10.40 13.30 -0.01
C ASN A 95 -10.61 11.96 -0.72
N VAL A 96 -9.57 11.11 -0.79
CA VAL A 96 -9.64 9.77 -1.37
C VAL A 96 -10.14 8.76 -0.33
N ILE A 97 -9.61 8.85 0.89
CA ILE A 97 -9.85 7.86 1.94
C ILE A 97 -11.23 8.07 2.61
N GLY A 98 -11.72 9.30 2.70
CA GLY A 98 -13.06 9.65 3.17
C GLY A 98 -13.34 9.47 4.66
N TYR A 99 -12.58 8.63 5.38
CA TYR A 99 -12.79 8.35 6.80
C TYR A 99 -11.77 9.06 7.72
N GLU A 100 -12.29 9.79 8.71
CA GLU A 100 -11.49 10.54 9.68
C GLU A 100 -10.69 9.60 10.60
N GLY A 101 -9.43 9.93 10.89
CA GLY A 101 -8.50 9.08 11.66
C GLY A 101 -7.77 8.05 10.79
N TYR A 102 -8.46 7.29 9.94
CA TYR A 102 -7.81 6.28 9.09
C TYR A 102 -6.87 6.91 8.06
N TRP A 103 -7.20 8.07 7.49
CA TRP A 103 -6.28 8.76 6.58
C TRP A 103 -4.97 9.15 7.27
N GLN A 104 -4.99 9.47 8.57
CA GLN A 104 -3.78 9.83 9.32
C GLN A 104 -2.88 8.62 9.53
N HIS A 105 -3.46 7.50 9.97
CA HIS A 105 -2.74 6.23 10.08
C HIS A 105 -2.19 5.78 8.73
N TYR A 106 -2.95 5.95 7.66
CA TYR A 106 -2.52 5.63 6.30
C TYR A 106 -1.30 6.45 5.86
N MET A 107 -1.28 7.75 6.14
CA MET A 107 -0.13 8.60 5.83
C MET A 107 1.13 8.22 6.62
N CYS A 108 0.98 7.88 7.90
CA CYS A 108 2.09 7.34 8.70
C CYS A 108 2.60 6.02 8.13
N TRP A 109 1.70 5.12 7.71
CA TRP A 109 2.05 3.85 7.09
C TRP A 109 2.75 4.04 5.73
N LEU A 110 2.29 4.94 4.86
CA LEU A 110 2.98 5.24 3.59
C LEU A 110 4.42 5.68 3.82
N SER A 111 4.66 6.46 4.87
CA SER A 111 6.01 6.88 5.22
C SER A 111 6.85 5.74 5.79
N SER A 112 6.27 4.84 6.60
CA SER A 112 7.02 3.68 7.11
C SER A 112 7.38 2.69 6.00
N GLN A 113 6.56 2.63 4.95
CA GLN A 113 6.85 1.89 3.71
C GLN A 113 7.82 2.60 2.77
N ARG A 114 8.33 3.79 3.14
CA ARG A 114 9.22 4.65 2.34
C ARG A 114 8.65 5.08 0.99
N LEU A 115 7.31 5.06 0.82
CA LEU A 115 6.64 5.53 -0.40
C LEU A 115 6.53 7.06 -0.43
N CYS A 116 6.52 7.68 0.74
CA CYS A 116 6.50 9.12 0.93
C CYS A 116 7.62 9.55 1.89
N THR A 117 8.08 10.79 1.73
CA THR A 117 8.93 11.47 2.70
C THR A 117 8.30 12.81 3.09
N TYR A 118 8.61 13.29 4.29
CA TYR A 118 8.07 14.50 4.88
C TYR A 118 9.17 15.34 5.52
N VAL A 119 8.89 16.63 5.74
CA VAL A 119 9.86 17.55 6.37
C VAL A 119 9.82 17.47 7.90
N LEU A 120 8.62 17.55 8.48
CA LEU A 120 8.40 17.61 9.92
C LEU A 120 7.58 16.42 10.42
N HIS A 121 6.46 16.16 9.74
CA HIS A 121 5.50 15.14 10.16
C HIS A 121 4.73 14.60 8.93
N PRO A 122 4.37 13.30 8.90
CA PRO A 122 3.61 12.67 7.80
C PRO A 122 2.27 13.34 7.47
N LEU A 123 1.68 14.05 8.45
CA LEU A 123 0.38 14.70 8.31
C LEU A 123 0.45 16.14 7.80
N HIS A 124 1.65 16.69 7.59
CA HIS A 124 1.82 18.06 7.10
C HIS A 124 2.00 18.08 5.59
N LYS A 125 3.24 18.00 5.14
CA LYS A 125 3.67 18.17 3.77
C LYS A 125 4.56 17.00 3.41
N VAL A 126 4.16 16.29 2.37
CA VAL A 126 4.77 15.04 1.92
C VAL A 126 5.14 15.15 0.44
N ARG A 127 6.11 14.34 0.00
CA ARG A 127 6.38 14.09 -1.42
C ARG A 127 6.59 12.60 -1.62
N LEU A 128 6.27 12.10 -2.80
CA LEU A 128 6.63 10.74 -3.17
C LEU A 128 8.16 10.60 -3.26
N THR A 129 8.67 9.48 -2.77
CA THR A 129 10.05 9.04 -3.02
C THR A 129 10.17 8.46 -4.44
N ASP A 130 11.39 8.10 -4.87
CA ASP A 130 11.57 7.35 -6.12
C ASP A 130 10.83 6.01 -6.08
N GLU A 131 10.91 5.31 -4.94
CA GLU A 131 10.12 4.12 -4.63
C GLU A 131 8.61 4.36 -4.79
N GLY A 132 8.08 5.42 -4.16
CA GLY A 132 6.66 5.75 -4.25
C GLY A 132 6.21 6.04 -5.69
N ARG A 133 7.08 6.66 -6.51
CA ARG A 133 6.81 6.88 -7.94
C ARG A 133 6.84 5.58 -8.74
N ALA A 134 7.79 4.69 -8.47
CA ALA A 134 7.90 3.39 -9.15
C ALA A 134 6.70 2.48 -8.82
N VAL A 135 6.33 2.37 -7.54
CA VAL A 135 5.14 1.64 -7.10
C VAL A 135 3.88 2.21 -7.74
N ARG A 136 3.72 3.54 -7.76
CA ARG A 136 2.61 4.20 -8.43
C ARG A 136 2.55 3.82 -9.92
N LEU A 137 3.67 3.89 -10.63
CA LEU A 137 3.73 3.53 -12.05
C LEU A 137 3.37 2.06 -12.26
N MET A 138 3.93 1.14 -11.47
CA MET A 138 3.57 -0.28 -11.52
C MET A 138 2.08 -0.48 -11.31
N LEU A 139 1.51 0.11 -10.26
CA LEU A 139 0.08 -0.03 -9.97
C LEU A 139 -0.78 0.51 -11.10
N ARG A 140 -0.39 1.62 -11.74
CA ARG A 140 -1.08 2.14 -12.93
C ARG A 140 -1.01 1.18 -14.12
N LEU A 141 0.18 0.65 -14.42
CA LEU A 141 0.41 -0.23 -15.58
C LEU A 141 -0.25 -1.59 -15.42
N THR A 142 -0.46 -2.03 -14.19
CA THR A 142 -1.06 -3.32 -13.85
C THR A 142 -2.51 -3.22 -13.41
N SER A 143 -3.05 -2.00 -13.25
CA SER A 143 -4.44 -1.80 -12.90
C SER A 143 -5.34 -2.15 -14.08
N THR A 144 -6.43 -2.86 -13.78
CA THR A 144 -7.52 -3.09 -14.72
C THR A 144 -8.52 -1.93 -14.76
N LEU A 145 -8.38 -0.94 -13.87
CA LEU A 145 -9.22 0.26 -13.85
C LEU A 145 -8.77 1.24 -14.96
N HIS A 146 -9.70 1.65 -15.81
CA HIS A 146 -9.46 2.74 -16.76
C HIS A 146 -9.15 4.04 -16.01
N SER A 147 -8.24 4.85 -16.58
CA SER A 147 -7.65 6.04 -15.94
C SER A 147 -8.63 7.10 -15.41
N ASP A 148 -9.91 7.01 -15.76
CA ASP A 148 -10.97 7.94 -15.36
C ASP A 148 -11.88 7.43 -14.23
N VAL A 149 -11.65 6.23 -13.68
CA VAL A 149 -12.46 5.67 -12.59
C VAL A 149 -11.71 5.82 -11.26
N ALA A 150 -12.11 6.82 -10.46
CA ALA A 150 -11.67 6.89 -9.07
C ALA A 150 -12.23 5.66 -8.30
N PRO A 151 -11.39 4.87 -7.62
CA PRO A 151 -11.89 3.79 -6.78
C PRO A 151 -12.72 4.40 -5.67
N ARG A 152 -14.03 4.19 -5.74
CA ARG A 152 -14.91 4.43 -4.60
C ARG A 152 -14.67 3.24 -3.69
N LEU A 153 -14.24 3.49 -2.45
CA LEU A 153 -14.55 2.58 -1.34
C LEU A 153 -16.07 2.50 -1.28
N GLY A 154 -16.66 1.64 -2.11
CA GLY A 154 -18.08 1.40 -2.15
C GLY A 154 -18.42 0.89 -0.79
N THR A 155 -19.12 1.74 -0.01
CA THR A 155 -19.76 1.42 1.28
C THR A 155 -19.20 0.14 1.88
N LEU A 156 -17.97 0.22 2.42
CA LEU A 156 -17.52 -0.79 3.36
C LEU A 156 -18.63 -0.82 4.39
N ASP A 157 -19.46 -1.86 4.30
CA ASP A 157 -20.56 -2.08 5.22
C ASP A 157 -19.92 -1.96 6.60
N ARG A 158 -20.56 -1.20 7.50
CA ARG A 158 -20.02 -0.82 8.81
C ARG A 158 -19.61 -2.04 9.68
N ARG A 159 -19.85 -3.25 9.18
CA ARG A 159 -19.63 -4.55 9.80
C ARG A 159 -18.44 -5.32 9.20
N ASP A 160 -17.94 -4.94 8.02
CA ASP A 160 -16.94 -5.71 7.27
C ASP A 160 -15.65 -4.91 6.99
N VAL A 161 -15.44 -3.77 7.65
CA VAL A 161 -14.08 -3.24 7.84
C VAL A 161 -13.49 -4.03 9.01
N PRO A 162 -12.62 -5.02 8.81
CA PRO A 162 -11.63 -5.27 9.83
C PRO A 162 -10.83 -3.97 9.89
N VAL A 163 -11.13 -3.12 10.87
CA VAL A 163 -10.12 -2.22 11.46
C VAL A 163 -8.87 -3.07 11.51
N LEU A 164 -7.79 -2.68 10.81
CA LEU A 164 -6.49 -3.37 10.81
C LEU A 164 -6.31 -4.05 12.18
N GLY A 165 -6.51 -5.38 12.22
CA GLY A 165 -7.18 -6.12 13.31
C GLY A 165 -6.89 -5.67 14.74
N ILE A 166 -7.91 -5.18 15.46
CA ILE A 166 -8.09 -5.62 16.86
C ILE A 166 -8.75 -6.98 16.75
N LEU A 167 -7.99 -8.04 17.02
CA LEU A 167 -8.52 -9.39 17.12
C LEU A 167 -9.43 -9.47 18.35
N ASP A 168 -10.73 -9.60 18.13
CA ASP A 168 -11.64 -10.09 19.17
C ASP A 168 -11.33 -11.57 19.40
N GLY A 169 -10.58 -11.83 20.48
CA GLY A 169 -10.38 -13.17 20.99
C GLY A 169 -11.64 -13.63 21.70
N THR A 170 -12.47 -14.43 21.03
CA THR A 170 -13.15 -15.57 21.68
C THR A 170 -13.66 -16.54 20.61
N PRO A 171 -13.40 -17.85 20.79
CA PRO A 171 -14.52 -18.68 21.21
C PRO A 171 -14.14 -19.83 22.16
N ARG A 172 -14.72 -19.85 23.36
CA ARG A 172 -15.72 -20.85 23.83
C ARG A 172 -16.14 -20.54 25.25
#